data_AF-A0A834A8M7-F1
#
_entry.id   AF-A0A834A8M7-F1
#
_cell.length_a   1.000
_cell.length_b   1.000
_cell.length_c   1.000
_cell.angle_alpha   90.00
_cell.angle_beta   90.00
_cell.angle_gamma   90.00
#
_symmetry.space_group_name_H-M   'P 1'
#
loop_
_entity.id
_entity.type
_entity.pdbx_description
1 polymer ?
#
loop_
_entity_poly.entity_id
_entity_poly.type
_entity_poly.pdbx_seq_one_letter_code
_entity_poly.pdbx_strand_id
1 'polypeptide(L)'
;MTHLEFLFSDSGLSTAEIESRAQALHLFETLKTDPEAFHKHMVKYIYPTIGGFDHERLLYYFTLLESYGSADFGKYAIKPETHIRLLKKLKVVASGLDYKRLTEDSADPLEALGPVLTSQNILSISKLVPKIPGRDGRMLSPSSLYTVWLQKLFWAGDPHLIKQVPESPPEWLHAFEVCAKYFDRLHPGDLITVVDAVTFSPKAVTKLPVEARKEMTSKAIKAVKHFIEKPRKRNSEEDVQEAGDSKVTYADALSHLETSLAHLGTLSHSFILSLKDSEQEILRKYSNLYDLSRSEKGKIRDQAVAMCLDGQPLGMIRQLLEVAVGPLDLSPKDIVQSAVTKVVSALSGGGADLGGPRDPLQVLEGVVAAVHASVDKG
;
A
#
# COMPACT_ATOMS: atom_id res chain seq x y z
N MET A 1 -2.67 2.57 43.34
CA MET A 1 -3.37 2.31 42.06
C MET A 1 -4.28 3.47 41.68
N THR A 2 -5.42 3.67 42.35
CA THR A 2 -6.40 4.74 42.04
C THR A 2 -5.85 6.17 42.04
N HIS A 3 -4.89 6.49 42.92
CA HIS A 3 -4.28 7.81 42.92
C HIS A 3 -3.42 8.06 41.65
N LEU A 4 -2.72 7.05 41.14
CA LEU A 4 -1.94 7.18 39.90
C LEU A 4 -2.87 7.33 38.69
N GLU A 5 -3.97 6.56 38.66
CA GLU A 5 -5.01 6.69 37.64
C GLU A 5 -5.58 8.11 37.59
N PHE A 6 -5.97 8.68 38.75
CA PHE A 6 -6.45 10.06 38.84
C PHE A 6 -5.42 11.06 38.31
N LEU A 7 -4.13 10.89 38.63
CA LEU A 7 -3.08 11.77 38.10
C LEU A 7 -3.07 11.74 36.57
N PHE A 8 -3.15 10.58 35.93
CA PHE A 8 -3.08 10.45 34.47
C PHE A 8 -4.37 10.81 33.72
N SER A 9 -5.52 10.85 34.38
CA SER A 9 -6.83 11.05 33.75
C SER A 9 -7.44 12.41 34.12
N ASP A 10 -7.92 12.53 35.35
CA ASP A 10 -8.82 13.61 35.76
C ASP A 10 -8.11 14.79 36.43
N SER A 11 -6.80 14.68 36.71
CA SER A 11 -6.09 15.70 37.50
C SER A 11 -5.85 17.03 36.77
N GLY A 12 -5.90 17.03 35.43
CA GLY A 12 -5.54 18.20 34.61
C GLY A 12 -4.05 18.58 34.64
N LEU A 13 -3.20 17.79 35.31
CA LEU A 13 -1.77 18.08 35.49
C LEU A 13 -0.96 17.81 34.21
N SER A 14 0.06 18.62 33.97
CA SER A 14 1.11 18.34 32.98
C SER A 14 1.91 17.08 33.34
N THR A 15 2.62 16.50 32.38
CA THR A 15 3.44 15.31 32.61
C THR A 15 4.51 15.54 33.68
N ALA A 16 5.14 16.72 33.70
CA ALA A 16 6.13 17.09 34.71
C ALA A 16 5.52 17.21 36.11
N GLU A 17 4.31 17.76 36.23
CA GLU A 17 3.61 17.87 37.52
C GLU A 17 3.17 16.49 38.05
N ILE A 18 2.73 15.58 37.18
CA ILE A 18 2.48 14.19 37.58
C ILE A 18 3.76 13.57 38.12
N GLU A 19 4.87 13.70 37.39
CA GLU A 19 6.15 13.10 37.79
C GLU A 19 6.60 13.60 39.15
N SER A 20 6.59 14.93 39.35
CA SER A 20 6.93 15.57 40.62
C SER A 20 6.03 15.09 41.76
N ARG A 21 4.71 15.01 41.53
CA ARG A 21 3.75 14.58 42.55
C ARG A 21 3.88 13.09 42.87
N ALA A 22 4.15 12.25 41.88
CA ALA A 22 4.37 10.81 42.07
C ALA A 22 5.65 10.54 42.87
N GLN A 23 6.71 11.32 42.65
CA GLN A 23 7.94 11.27 43.43
C GLN A 23 7.74 11.78 44.86
N ALA A 24 7.11 12.95 45.04
CA ALA A 24 6.87 13.55 46.35
C ALA A 24 6.02 12.68 47.28
N LEU A 25 5.11 11.89 46.72
CA LEU A 25 4.23 10.98 47.46
C LEU A 25 4.79 9.55 47.56
N HIS A 26 6.02 9.32 47.09
CA HIS A 26 6.67 8.01 47.09
C HIS A 26 5.78 6.88 46.52
N LEU A 27 4.94 7.20 45.53
CA LEU A 27 3.94 6.25 45.01
C LEU A 27 4.61 4.96 44.50
N PHE A 28 5.79 5.09 43.90
CA PHE A 28 6.52 3.97 43.30
C PHE A 28 7.04 2.96 44.32
N GLU A 29 7.37 3.36 45.54
CA GLU A 29 7.78 2.41 46.59
C GLU A 29 6.61 1.49 46.99
N THR A 30 5.39 2.02 46.94
CA THR A 30 4.18 1.22 47.18
C THR A 30 3.80 0.38 45.96
N LEU A 31 3.99 0.88 44.74
CA LEU A 31 3.60 0.17 43.52
C LEU A 31 4.52 -1.03 43.20
N LYS A 32 5.78 -0.99 43.63
CA LYS A 32 6.74 -2.11 43.48
C LYS A 32 6.34 -3.38 44.24
N THR A 33 5.48 -3.29 45.25
CA THR A 33 5.13 -4.46 46.08
C THR A 33 4.25 -5.47 45.32
N ASP A 34 3.60 -5.05 44.23
CA ASP A 34 2.80 -5.91 43.36
C ASP A 34 2.93 -5.49 41.87
N PRO A 35 4.02 -5.89 41.19
CA PRO A 35 4.31 -5.50 39.81
C PRO A 35 3.28 -5.99 38.78
N GLU A 36 2.62 -7.12 39.04
CA GLU A 36 1.60 -7.68 38.13
C GLU A 36 0.30 -6.88 38.18
N ALA A 37 -0.19 -6.57 39.39
CA ALA A 37 -1.37 -5.71 39.54
C ALA A 37 -1.09 -4.30 39.00
N PHE A 38 0.13 -3.78 39.22
CA PHE A 38 0.59 -2.52 38.65
C PHE A 38 0.45 -2.52 37.12
N HIS A 39 1.08 -3.49 36.46
CA HIS A 39 1.06 -3.60 35.01
C HIS A 39 -0.37 -3.76 34.46
N LYS A 40 -1.19 -4.66 35.02
CA LYS A 40 -2.58 -4.88 34.59
C LYS A 40 -3.43 -3.61 34.65
N HIS A 41 -3.24 -2.81 35.69
CA HIS A 41 -3.97 -1.57 35.86
C HIS A 41 -3.46 -0.46 34.93
N MET A 42 -2.15 -0.37 34.72
CA MET A 42 -1.54 0.55 33.76
C MET A 42 -2.12 0.33 32.36
N VAL A 43 -2.19 -0.93 31.91
CA VAL A 43 -2.74 -1.28 30.58
C VAL A 43 -4.26 -1.03 30.52
N LYS A 44 -5.01 -1.41 31.55
CA LYS A 44 -6.48 -1.37 31.51
C LYS A 44 -7.09 0.01 31.73
N TYR A 45 -6.51 0.83 32.60
CA TYR A 45 -7.14 2.08 33.06
C TYR A 45 -6.33 3.33 32.71
N ILE A 46 -4.99 3.26 32.68
CA ILE A 46 -4.14 4.43 32.42
C ILE A 46 -3.83 4.58 30.94
N TYR A 47 -3.39 3.52 30.26
CA TYR A 47 -3.03 3.61 28.85
C TYR A 47 -4.16 4.18 27.99
N PRO A 48 -5.44 3.77 28.12
CA PRO A 48 -6.53 4.29 27.29
C PRO A 48 -6.77 5.79 27.45
N THR A 49 -6.43 6.40 28.58
CA THR A 49 -6.67 7.83 28.85
C THR A 49 -5.63 8.73 28.19
N ILE A 50 -4.48 8.20 27.78
CA ILE A 50 -3.40 8.98 27.17
C ILE A 50 -3.68 9.19 25.67
N GLY A 51 -3.64 10.42 25.19
CA GLY A 51 -3.78 10.71 23.76
C GLY A 51 -2.58 10.21 22.94
N GLY A 52 -2.82 9.71 21.72
CA GLY A 52 -1.76 9.18 20.84
C GLY A 52 -0.71 10.21 20.39
N PHE A 53 -1.08 11.50 20.42
CA PHE A 53 -0.18 12.63 20.12
C PHE A 53 0.58 13.13 21.36
N ASP A 54 0.21 12.71 22.58
CA ASP A 54 0.89 13.12 23.82
C ASP A 54 2.14 12.26 24.04
N HIS A 55 3.17 12.50 23.22
CA HIS A 55 4.42 11.73 23.26
C HIS A 55 5.15 11.83 24.60
N GLU A 56 4.99 12.94 25.32
CA GLU A 56 5.62 13.11 26.63
C GLU A 56 4.95 12.22 27.68
N ARG A 57 3.62 12.20 27.71
CA ARG A 57 2.86 11.33 28.62
C ARG A 57 3.05 9.85 28.28
N LEU A 58 3.08 9.50 27.00
CA LEU A 58 3.39 8.13 26.55
C LEU A 58 4.81 7.74 26.96
N LEU A 59 5.79 8.62 26.78
CA LEU A 59 7.18 8.36 27.18
C LEU A 59 7.27 8.11 28.69
N TYR A 60 6.57 8.93 29.49
CA TYR A 60 6.50 8.73 30.94
C TYR A 60 5.83 7.41 31.30
N TYR A 61 4.68 7.09 30.70
CA TYR A 61 3.97 5.82 30.88
C TYR A 61 4.87 4.61 30.65
N PHE A 62 5.57 4.54 29.51
CA PHE A 62 6.46 3.40 29.22
C PHE A 62 7.71 3.38 30.11
N THR A 63 8.18 4.55 30.57
CA THR A 63 9.27 4.62 31.56
C THR A 63 8.85 4.03 32.91
N LEU A 64 7.61 4.25 33.33
CA LEU A 64 7.05 3.63 34.54
C LEU A 64 6.91 2.11 34.38
N LEU A 65 6.42 1.64 33.23
CA LEU A 65 6.34 0.21 32.94
C LEU A 65 7.71 -0.47 32.95
N GLU A 66 8.73 0.15 32.35
CA GLU A 66 10.10 -0.38 32.34
C GLU A 66 10.70 -0.42 33.75
N SER A 67 10.45 0.60 34.57
CA SER A 67 11.09 0.73 35.89
C SER A 67 10.44 -0.12 36.98
N TYR A 68 9.13 -0.38 36.88
CA TYR A 68 8.33 -0.96 37.96
C TYR A 68 7.36 -2.06 37.52
N GLY A 69 7.29 -2.38 36.23
CA GLY A 69 6.48 -3.48 35.71
C GLY A 69 7.04 -4.86 36.03
N SER A 70 6.21 -5.90 35.86
CA SER A 70 6.68 -7.29 35.91
C SER A 70 7.62 -7.59 34.74
N ALA A 71 8.67 -8.38 34.97
CA ALA A 71 9.58 -8.83 33.91
C ALA A 71 8.88 -9.72 32.85
N ASP A 72 7.75 -10.32 33.20
CA ASP A 72 6.94 -11.12 32.29
C ASP A 72 5.89 -10.23 31.60
N PHE A 73 6.37 -9.47 30.63
CA PHE A 73 5.52 -8.66 29.75
C PHE A 73 4.75 -9.53 28.73
N GLY A 74 4.78 -10.87 28.79
CA GLY A 74 4.02 -11.71 27.85
C GLY A 74 4.33 -11.47 26.36
N LYS A 75 3.38 -11.81 25.48
CA LYS A 75 3.51 -11.75 24.01
C LYS A 75 3.33 -10.33 23.42
N TYR A 76 3.80 -9.26 24.07
CA TYR A 76 3.73 -7.94 23.41
C TYR A 76 4.69 -7.87 22.22
N ALA A 77 4.21 -7.24 21.15
CA ALA A 77 5.00 -7.06 19.94
C ALA A 77 6.20 -6.11 20.14
N ILE A 78 6.13 -5.18 21.10
CA ILE A 78 7.19 -4.21 21.43
C ILE A 78 7.38 -4.14 22.95
N LYS A 79 8.64 -4.20 23.40
CA LYS A 79 8.99 -4.05 24.82
C LYS A 79 8.97 -2.57 25.28
N PRO A 80 8.69 -2.27 26.56
CA PRO A 80 8.68 -0.89 27.07
C PRO A 80 9.99 -0.11 26.79
N GLU A 81 11.17 -0.71 27.00
CA GLU A 81 12.46 -0.13 26.59
C GLU A 81 12.51 0.31 25.11
N THR A 82 11.84 -0.41 24.21
CA THR A 82 11.82 -0.11 22.79
C THR A 82 10.84 1.01 22.49
N HIS A 83 9.70 1.05 23.17
CA HIS A 83 8.80 2.21 23.14
C HIS A 83 9.50 3.50 23.58
N ILE A 84 10.25 3.46 24.69
CA ILE A 84 11.03 4.60 25.20
C ILE A 84 12.02 5.09 24.14
N ARG A 85 12.77 4.18 23.51
CA ARG A 85 13.76 4.52 22.47
C ARG A 85 13.10 5.12 21.22
N LEU A 86 11.95 4.59 20.81
CA LEU A 86 11.18 5.10 19.67
C LEU A 86 10.64 6.49 19.97
N LEU A 87 9.91 6.67 21.08
CA LEU A 87 9.31 7.95 21.48
C LEU A 87 10.35 9.06 21.64
N LYS A 88 11.50 8.77 22.28
CA LYS A 88 12.59 9.76 22.43
C LYS A 88 13.09 10.31 21.08
N LYS A 89 13.08 9.49 20.02
CA LYS A 89 13.53 9.90 18.69
C LYS A 89 12.40 10.47 17.85
N LEU A 90 11.26 9.80 17.81
CA LEU A 90 10.09 10.18 17.00
C LEU A 90 9.51 11.53 17.44
N LYS A 91 9.49 11.84 18.74
CA LYS A 91 9.03 13.16 19.20
C LYS A 91 9.82 14.32 18.62
N VAL A 92 11.10 14.10 18.28
CA VAL A 92 11.99 15.12 17.71
C VAL A 92 11.81 15.22 16.20
N VAL A 93 11.71 14.09 15.50
CA VAL A 93 11.70 14.05 14.02
C VAL A 93 10.30 13.99 13.39
N ALA A 94 9.27 13.74 14.21
CA ALA A 94 7.89 13.52 13.80
C ALA A 94 6.90 13.86 14.94
N SER A 95 6.95 15.09 15.46
CA SER A 95 6.12 15.54 16.59
C SER A 95 4.61 15.43 16.37
N GLY A 96 4.14 15.43 15.11
CA GLY A 96 2.74 15.24 14.74
C GLY A 96 2.28 13.79 14.59
N LEU A 97 3.10 12.81 14.97
CA LEU A 97 2.78 11.38 14.81
C LEU A 97 1.77 10.92 15.86
N ASP A 98 0.73 10.18 15.46
CA ASP A 98 -0.08 9.43 16.40
C ASP A 98 0.66 8.14 16.78
N TYR A 99 1.34 8.15 17.93
CA TYR A 99 2.18 7.03 18.33
C TYR A 99 1.37 5.79 18.70
N LYS A 100 0.14 5.96 19.19
CA LYS A 100 -0.74 4.82 19.51
C LYS A 100 -1.15 4.10 18.25
N ARG A 101 -1.60 4.84 17.23
CA ARG A 101 -1.91 4.25 15.91
C ARG A 101 -0.71 3.56 15.25
N LEU A 102 0.52 3.96 15.60
CA LEU A 102 1.74 3.30 15.12
C LEU A 102 1.96 1.92 15.75
N THR A 103 1.55 1.72 17.01
CA THR A 103 1.91 0.50 17.77
C THR A 103 0.72 -0.39 18.14
N GLU A 104 -0.51 0.02 17.84
CA GLU A 104 -1.72 -0.77 18.08
C GLU A 104 -2.00 -1.74 16.92
N ASP A 105 -2.33 -2.99 17.24
CA ASP A 105 -2.58 -4.07 16.26
C ASP A 105 -3.73 -3.78 15.26
N SER A 106 -4.61 -2.83 15.58
CA SER A 106 -5.78 -2.49 14.76
C SER A 106 -5.48 -1.59 13.56
N ALA A 107 -4.30 -0.96 13.50
CA ALA A 107 -3.95 0.00 12.45
C ALA A 107 -2.70 -0.42 11.68
N ASP A 108 -2.61 -0.03 10.40
CA ASP A 108 -1.37 -0.17 9.65
C ASP A 108 -0.38 0.92 10.11
N PRO A 109 0.80 0.56 10.66
CA PRO A 109 1.77 1.56 11.11
C PRO A 109 2.28 2.46 9.97
N LEU A 110 2.27 1.99 8.71
CA LEU A 110 2.65 2.80 7.56
C LEU A 110 1.62 3.92 7.28
N GLU A 111 0.33 3.67 7.53
CA GLU A 111 -0.71 4.71 7.47
C GLU A 111 -0.53 5.77 8.56
N ALA A 112 -0.10 5.36 9.76
CA ALA A 112 0.20 6.30 10.85
C ALA A 112 1.43 7.18 10.53
N LEU A 113 2.46 6.61 9.89
CA LEU A 113 3.67 7.34 9.50
C LEU A 113 3.42 8.28 8.30
N GLY A 114 2.64 7.87 7.30
CA GLY A 114 2.46 8.60 6.03
C GLY A 114 2.28 10.12 6.15
N PRO A 115 1.38 10.64 7.02
CA PRO A 115 1.15 12.07 7.19
C PRO A 115 2.40 12.85 7.62
N VAL A 116 3.24 12.28 8.47
CA VAL A 116 4.41 12.96 9.06
C VAL A 116 5.69 12.82 8.23
N LEU A 117 5.73 11.95 7.21
CA LEU A 117 6.93 11.75 6.39
C LEU A 117 7.24 12.97 5.53
N THR A 118 8.49 13.41 5.57
CA THR A 118 9.07 14.52 4.79
C THR A 118 10.47 14.15 4.31
N SER A 119 10.99 14.90 3.34
CA SER A 119 12.37 14.77 2.86
C SER A 119 13.42 14.97 3.95
N GLN A 120 13.09 15.69 5.02
CA GLN A 120 14.01 15.98 6.13
C GLN A 120 14.06 14.87 7.17
N ASN A 121 12.96 14.12 7.40
CA ASN A 121 12.89 13.12 8.46
C ASN A 121 12.93 11.67 7.96
N ILE A 122 12.71 11.41 6.66
CA ILE A 122 12.60 10.06 6.10
C ILE A 122 13.79 9.17 6.46
N LEU A 123 15.01 9.69 6.34
CA LEU A 123 16.24 8.95 6.66
C LEU A 123 16.37 8.62 8.16
N SER A 124 15.88 9.50 9.02
CA SER A 124 15.92 9.30 10.47
C SER A 124 14.89 8.25 10.89
N ILE A 125 13.68 8.31 10.31
CA ILE A 125 12.59 7.38 10.59
C ILE A 125 12.89 6.00 9.99
N SER A 126 13.54 5.92 8.81
CA SER A 126 13.89 4.64 8.18
C SER A 126 14.83 3.79 9.02
N LYS A 127 15.61 4.39 9.94
CA LYS A 127 16.46 3.68 10.89
C LYS A 127 15.70 3.15 12.11
N LEU A 128 14.45 3.56 12.30
CA LEU A 128 13.59 3.21 13.43
C LEU A 128 12.54 2.16 13.06
N VAL A 129 12.08 2.13 11.81
CA VAL A 129 11.05 1.19 11.35
C VAL A 129 11.36 -0.29 11.56
N PRO A 130 12.63 -0.78 11.55
CA PRO A 130 12.91 -2.19 11.86
C PRO A 130 12.59 -2.60 13.32
N LYS A 131 12.14 -1.65 14.15
CA LYS A 131 11.68 -1.90 15.54
C LYS A 131 10.17 -1.78 15.69
N ILE A 132 9.44 -1.63 14.59
CA ILE A 132 8.00 -1.43 14.55
C ILE A 132 7.41 -2.67 13.84
N PRO A 133 6.54 -3.44 14.50
CA PRO A 133 5.83 -4.55 13.87
C PRO A 133 4.83 -4.02 12.85
N GLY A 134 4.79 -4.62 11.67
CA GLY A 134 3.75 -4.46 10.67
C GLY A 134 2.54 -5.35 10.98
N ARG A 135 1.51 -5.23 10.13
CA ARG A 135 0.22 -5.92 10.28
C ARG A 135 0.33 -7.45 10.24
N ASP A 136 1.31 -7.97 9.52
CA ASP A 136 1.60 -9.40 9.39
C ASP A 136 2.48 -9.93 10.54
N GLY A 137 2.77 -9.09 11.54
CA GLY A 137 3.66 -9.39 12.66
C GLY A 137 5.14 -9.34 12.32
N ARG A 138 5.52 -9.11 11.04
CA ARG A 138 6.92 -8.91 10.65
C ARG A 138 7.33 -7.47 10.92
N MET A 139 8.61 -7.22 11.17
CA MET A 139 9.08 -5.85 11.35
C MET A 139 8.99 -5.06 10.03
N LEU A 140 8.66 -3.78 10.11
CA LEU A 140 8.66 -2.90 8.95
C LEU A 140 10.08 -2.75 8.37
N SER A 141 10.15 -2.71 7.05
CA SER A 141 11.42 -2.46 6.35
C SER A 141 11.61 -0.96 6.05
N PRO A 142 12.86 -0.49 5.94
CA PRO A 142 13.14 0.85 5.41
C PRO A 142 12.54 1.03 4.01
N SER A 143 12.58 -0.01 3.18
CA SER A 143 12.05 -0.01 1.81
C SER A 143 10.55 0.33 1.77
N SER A 144 9.73 -0.34 2.58
CA SER A 144 8.28 -0.09 2.63
C SER A 144 7.94 1.32 3.12
N LEU A 145 8.76 1.90 3.99
CA LEU A 145 8.63 3.31 4.39
C LEU A 145 8.90 4.27 3.23
N TYR A 146 9.98 4.03 2.48
CA TYR A 146 10.30 4.80 1.28
C TYR A 146 9.21 4.64 0.21
N THR A 147 8.59 3.47 0.07
CA THR A 147 7.45 3.25 -0.84
C THR A 147 6.32 4.25 -0.58
N VAL A 148 5.85 4.34 0.67
CA VAL A 148 4.76 5.25 1.06
C VAL A 148 5.16 6.71 0.88
N TRP A 149 6.38 7.08 1.30
CA TRP A 149 6.86 8.44 1.17
C TRP A 149 7.03 8.87 -0.29
N LEU A 150 7.54 8.01 -1.18
CA LEU A 150 7.74 8.34 -2.60
C LEU A 150 6.42 8.53 -3.34
N GLN A 151 5.40 7.73 -3.02
CA GLN A 151 4.05 7.95 -3.57
C GLN A 151 3.48 9.31 -3.13
N LYS A 152 3.65 9.66 -1.84
CA LYS A 152 3.26 10.99 -1.32
C LYS A 152 4.05 12.10 -2.01
N LEU A 153 5.36 11.97 -2.10
CA LEU A 153 6.27 12.95 -2.71
C LEU A 153 5.88 13.24 -4.16
N PHE A 154 5.61 12.20 -4.95
CA PHE A 154 5.18 12.37 -6.34
C PHE A 154 3.85 13.13 -6.47
N TRP A 155 2.86 12.76 -5.64
CA TRP A 155 1.49 13.25 -5.79
C TRP A 155 1.16 14.54 -5.05
N ALA A 156 1.84 14.81 -3.95
CA ALA A 156 1.57 15.94 -3.05
C ALA A 156 2.78 16.88 -2.91
N GLY A 157 3.93 16.50 -3.45
CA GLY A 157 5.16 17.24 -3.30
C GLY A 157 5.79 17.10 -1.91
N ASP A 158 6.77 17.95 -1.66
CA ASP A 158 7.45 18.11 -0.38
C ASP A 158 8.00 19.53 -0.29
N PRO A 159 7.88 20.24 0.85
CA PRO A 159 8.28 21.64 0.96
C PRO A 159 9.73 21.96 0.52
N HIS A 160 10.62 20.97 0.49
CA HIS A 160 12.02 21.15 0.13
C HIS A 160 12.37 20.59 -1.25
N LEU A 161 11.81 19.43 -1.62
CA LEU A 161 12.15 18.76 -2.88
C LEU A 161 11.23 19.17 -4.05
N ILE A 162 9.93 19.28 -3.80
CA ILE A 162 8.90 19.57 -4.81
C ILE A 162 7.89 20.53 -4.17
N LYS A 163 8.20 21.83 -4.25
CA LYS A 163 7.52 22.88 -3.48
C LYS A 163 6.03 23.06 -3.80
N GLN A 164 5.62 22.68 -5.00
CA GLN A 164 4.25 22.79 -5.48
C GLN A 164 3.75 21.44 -5.93
N VAL A 165 2.46 21.19 -5.77
CA VAL A 165 1.82 19.96 -6.26
C VAL A 165 1.98 19.92 -7.78
N PRO A 166 2.53 18.84 -8.36
CA PRO A 166 2.67 18.73 -9.81
C PRO A 166 1.31 18.68 -10.52
N GLU A 167 1.12 19.53 -11.52
CA GLU A 167 -0.14 19.68 -12.28
C GLU A 167 0.02 19.64 -13.80
N SER A 168 1.25 19.65 -14.31
CA SER A 168 1.54 19.57 -15.75
C SER A 168 2.48 18.42 -16.12
N PRO A 169 2.50 17.94 -17.39
CA PRO A 169 3.40 16.88 -17.81
C PRO A 169 4.88 17.12 -17.49
N PRO A 170 5.47 18.31 -17.73
CA PRO A 170 6.84 18.59 -17.32
C PRO A 170 7.06 18.48 -15.80
N GLU A 171 6.09 18.94 -14.99
CA GLU A 171 6.17 18.85 -13.52
C GLU A 171 6.05 17.42 -13.02
N TRP A 172 5.18 16.59 -13.61
CA TRP A 172 5.08 15.17 -13.27
C TRP A 172 6.37 14.42 -13.62
N LEU A 173 6.97 14.70 -14.77
CA LEU A 173 8.25 14.12 -15.15
C LEU A 173 9.37 14.54 -14.19
N HIS A 174 9.41 15.82 -13.80
CA HIS A 174 10.35 16.32 -12.80
C HIS A 174 10.14 15.65 -11.43
N ALA A 175 8.89 15.53 -10.98
CA ALA A 175 8.55 14.87 -9.73
C ALA A 175 8.98 13.40 -9.73
N PHE A 176 8.80 12.71 -10.86
CA PHE A 176 9.28 11.35 -11.04
C PHE A 176 10.81 11.26 -10.98
N GLU A 177 11.53 12.18 -11.62
CA GLU A 177 13.00 12.24 -11.55
C GLU A 177 13.51 12.46 -10.11
N VAL A 178 12.83 13.28 -9.33
CA VAL A 178 13.13 13.47 -7.90
C VAL A 178 12.91 12.15 -7.15
N CYS A 179 11.81 11.44 -7.39
CA CYS A 179 11.53 10.14 -6.76
C CYS A 179 12.57 9.08 -7.14
N ALA A 180 12.96 9.03 -8.43
CA ALA A 180 13.89 8.03 -8.96
C ALA A 180 15.27 8.06 -8.28
N LYS A 181 15.68 9.21 -7.71
CA LYS A 181 16.93 9.35 -6.92
C LYS A 181 16.96 8.47 -5.66
N TYR A 182 15.82 7.98 -5.21
CA TYR A 182 15.67 7.16 -4.01
C TYR A 182 15.36 5.69 -4.33
N PHE A 183 15.29 5.30 -5.61
CA PHE A 183 14.99 3.91 -5.99
C PHE A 183 16.06 2.91 -5.50
N ASP A 184 17.27 3.38 -5.22
CA ASP A 184 18.34 2.56 -4.62
C ASP A 184 18.04 2.16 -3.16
N ARG A 185 17.08 2.83 -2.51
CA ARG A 185 16.56 2.51 -1.16
C ARG A 185 15.46 1.47 -1.16
N LEU A 186 14.98 1.05 -2.34
CA LEU A 186 13.86 0.13 -2.46
C LEU A 186 14.32 -1.30 -2.75
N HIS A 187 13.60 -2.26 -2.17
CA HIS A 187 13.55 -3.63 -2.67
C HIS A 187 12.85 -3.67 -4.04
N PRO A 188 13.12 -4.69 -4.87
CA PRO A 188 12.55 -4.75 -6.22
C PRO A 188 11.01 -4.71 -6.24
N GLY A 189 10.34 -5.43 -5.34
CA GLY A 189 8.86 -5.41 -5.25
C GLY A 189 8.28 -4.07 -4.80
N ASP A 190 8.97 -3.36 -3.91
CA ASP A 190 8.60 -2.02 -3.47
C ASP A 190 8.78 -0.98 -4.59
N LEU A 191 9.84 -1.10 -5.39
CA LEU A 191 10.06 -0.27 -6.58
C LEU A 191 8.92 -0.44 -7.58
N ILE A 192 8.52 -1.67 -7.87
CA ILE A 192 7.34 -1.96 -8.69
C ILE A 192 6.12 -1.24 -8.12
N THR A 193 5.88 -1.39 -6.81
CA THR A 193 4.73 -0.76 -6.12
C THR A 193 4.70 0.75 -6.28
N VAL A 194 5.85 1.43 -6.17
CA VAL A 194 5.95 2.89 -6.40
C VAL A 194 5.63 3.24 -7.85
N VAL A 195 6.28 2.58 -8.82
CA VAL A 195 6.10 2.90 -10.24
C VAL A 195 4.65 2.66 -10.66
N ASP A 196 4.05 1.56 -10.22
CA ASP A 196 2.66 1.20 -10.48
C ASP A 196 1.69 2.25 -9.93
N ALA A 197 1.91 2.70 -8.69
CA ALA A 197 1.06 3.72 -8.06
C ALA A 197 1.06 5.06 -8.83
N VAL A 198 2.16 5.39 -9.51
CA VAL A 198 2.30 6.64 -10.26
C VAL A 198 2.05 6.49 -11.77
N THR A 199 1.87 5.28 -12.30
CA THR A 199 1.63 5.04 -13.74
C THR A 199 0.32 4.30 -14.05
N PHE A 200 -0.20 3.48 -13.13
CA PHE A 200 -1.38 2.64 -13.38
C PHE A 200 -2.41 2.68 -12.25
N SER A 201 -2.34 3.66 -11.34
CA SER A 201 -3.45 3.95 -10.44
C SER A 201 -4.58 4.66 -11.17
N PRO A 202 -5.83 4.60 -10.66
CA PRO A 202 -6.94 5.40 -11.21
C PRO A 202 -6.60 6.89 -11.31
N LYS A 203 -5.86 7.42 -10.33
CA LYS A 203 -5.36 8.80 -10.32
C LYS A 203 -4.36 9.04 -11.45
N ALA A 204 -3.43 8.11 -11.70
CA ALA A 204 -2.47 8.18 -12.80
C ALA A 204 -3.16 8.17 -14.16
N VAL A 205 -4.07 7.23 -14.40
CA VAL A 205 -4.82 7.13 -15.67
C VAL A 205 -5.66 8.39 -15.94
N THR A 206 -6.21 9.01 -14.89
CA THR A 206 -7.03 10.22 -15.02
C THR A 206 -6.20 11.48 -15.26
N LYS A 207 -5.07 11.63 -14.56
CA LYS A 207 -4.28 12.88 -14.59
C LYS A 207 -3.16 12.87 -15.61
N LEU A 208 -2.49 11.73 -15.83
CA LEU A 208 -1.25 11.66 -16.58
C LEU A 208 -1.49 11.24 -18.03
N PRO A 209 -0.96 11.99 -19.01
CA PRO A 209 -1.00 11.54 -20.40
C PRO A 209 -0.17 10.27 -20.57
N VAL A 210 -0.57 9.43 -21.53
CA VAL A 210 0.10 8.15 -21.83
C VAL A 210 1.60 8.34 -22.07
N GLU A 211 1.99 9.41 -22.78
CA GLU A 211 3.40 9.67 -23.10
C GLU A 211 4.25 9.98 -21.86
N ALA A 212 3.71 10.74 -20.88
CA ALA A 212 4.41 10.96 -19.62
C ALA A 212 4.60 9.64 -18.86
N ARG A 213 3.57 8.80 -18.82
CA ARG A 213 3.66 7.47 -18.18
C ARG A 213 4.67 6.56 -18.87
N LYS A 214 4.73 6.56 -20.21
CA LYS A 214 5.76 5.82 -20.97
C LYS A 214 7.16 6.29 -20.63
N GLU A 215 7.38 7.60 -20.55
CA GLU A 215 8.69 8.17 -20.21
C GLU A 215 9.10 7.80 -18.78
N MET A 216 8.18 7.93 -17.81
CA MET A 216 8.41 7.53 -16.42
C MET A 216 8.78 6.04 -16.31
N THR A 217 8.01 5.15 -16.94
CA THR A 217 8.30 3.71 -16.95
C THR A 217 9.64 3.42 -17.63
N SER A 218 9.96 4.11 -18.73
CA SER A 218 11.26 3.99 -19.40
C SER A 218 12.43 4.42 -18.51
N LYS A 219 12.26 5.49 -17.73
CA LYS A 219 13.26 5.94 -16.74
C LYS A 219 13.42 4.92 -15.60
N ALA A 220 12.33 4.32 -15.13
CA ALA A 220 12.38 3.24 -14.13
C ALA A 220 13.17 2.03 -14.65
N ILE A 221 12.89 1.58 -15.88
CA ILE A 221 13.62 0.49 -16.53
C ILE A 221 15.12 0.77 -16.58
N LYS A 222 15.52 1.99 -16.97
CA LYS A 222 16.94 2.40 -16.97
C LYS A 222 17.58 2.32 -15.59
N ALA A 223 16.87 2.77 -14.55
CA ALA A 223 17.35 2.67 -13.16
C ALA A 223 17.52 1.21 -12.71
N VAL A 224 16.56 0.34 -13.01
CA VAL A 224 16.64 -1.09 -12.68
C VAL A 224 17.78 -1.79 -13.42
N LYS A 225 17.95 -1.53 -14.74
CA LYS A 225 19.11 -2.04 -15.50
C LYS A 225 20.42 -1.63 -14.86
N HIS A 226 20.53 -0.37 -14.43
CA HIS A 226 21.72 0.11 -13.73
C HIS A 226 21.98 -0.65 -12.41
N PHE A 227 20.95 -0.98 -11.64
CA PHE A 227 21.10 -1.76 -10.40
C PHE A 227 21.53 -3.21 -10.66
N ILE A 228 21.09 -3.81 -11.76
CA ILE A 228 21.52 -5.16 -12.18
C ILE A 228 22.99 -5.14 -12.60
N GLU A 229 23.43 -4.12 -13.34
CA GLU A 229 24.82 -4.00 -13.82
C GLU A 229 25.81 -3.63 -12.71
N LYS A 230 25.38 -2.80 -11.76
CA LYS A 230 26.19 -2.34 -10.63
C LYS A 230 25.50 -2.67 -9.31
N PRO A 231 25.44 -3.96 -8.92
CA PRO A 231 24.94 -4.34 -7.62
C PRO A 231 25.87 -3.72 -6.57
N ARG A 232 25.37 -2.73 -5.83
CA ARG A 232 26.12 -2.18 -4.70
C ARG A 232 26.32 -3.28 -3.67
N LYS A 233 27.47 -3.26 -2.98
CA LYS A 233 27.63 -3.94 -1.68
C LYS A 233 26.62 -3.30 -0.71
N ARG A 234 25.40 -3.84 -0.63
CA ARG A 234 24.48 -3.53 0.48
C ARG A 234 25.18 -3.99 1.75
N ASN A 235 25.16 -3.15 2.79
CA ASN A 235 25.78 -3.49 4.07
C ASN A 235 25.15 -4.79 4.57
N SER A 236 25.99 -5.79 4.80
CA SER A 236 25.69 -7.17 5.19
C SER A 236 24.96 -7.34 6.54
N GLU A 237 24.48 -6.25 7.14
CA GLU A 237 23.71 -6.27 8.40
C GLU A 237 22.19 -6.33 8.16
N GLU A 238 21.69 -6.01 6.95
CA GLU A 238 20.26 -6.17 6.60
C GLU A 238 19.91 -7.58 6.09
N ASP A 239 20.92 -8.43 5.84
CA ASP A 239 20.74 -9.74 5.19
C ASP A 239 20.37 -10.89 6.15
N VAL A 240 20.27 -10.63 7.46
CA VAL A 240 20.21 -11.73 8.46
C VAL A 240 18.78 -12.28 8.69
N GLN A 241 17.72 -11.71 8.10
CA GLN A 241 16.36 -12.19 8.39
C GLN A 241 15.40 -12.22 7.20
N GLU A 242 15.86 -12.67 6.03
CA GLU A 242 14.89 -12.91 4.96
C GLU A 242 15.29 -14.10 4.08
N ALA A 243 15.29 -15.29 4.68
CA ALA A 243 15.22 -16.55 3.96
C ALA A 243 13.75 -16.93 3.74
N GLY A 244 13.25 -16.70 2.52
CA GLY A 244 11.93 -17.14 2.07
C GLY A 244 11.89 -17.23 0.55
N ASP A 245 11.47 -18.39 0.04
CA ASP A 245 11.57 -18.88 -1.36
C ASP A 245 10.74 -18.12 -2.43
N SER A 246 10.41 -16.84 -2.23
CA SER A 246 9.71 -16.04 -3.25
C SER A 246 9.98 -14.54 -3.09
N LYS A 247 11.25 -14.14 -3.24
CA LYS A 247 11.60 -12.71 -3.32
C LYS A 247 11.64 -12.26 -4.77
N VAL A 248 10.84 -11.25 -5.09
CA VAL A 248 10.92 -10.50 -6.34
C VAL A 248 12.35 -9.98 -6.52
N THR A 249 13.00 -10.37 -7.61
CA THR A 249 14.36 -9.94 -7.96
C THR A 249 14.33 -8.67 -8.82
N TYR A 250 15.49 -8.05 -9.05
CA TYR A 250 15.59 -6.95 -10.02
C TYR A 250 15.32 -7.40 -11.46
N ALA A 251 15.57 -8.67 -11.79
CA ALA A 251 15.21 -9.22 -13.10
C ALA A 251 13.68 -9.34 -13.26
N ASP A 252 12.99 -9.77 -12.20
CA ASP A 252 11.52 -9.81 -12.19
C ASP A 252 10.94 -8.39 -12.30
N ALA A 253 11.48 -7.43 -11.54
CA ALA A 253 11.08 -6.04 -11.62
C ALA A 253 11.35 -5.44 -13.01
N LEU A 254 12.46 -5.80 -13.66
CA LEU A 254 12.74 -5.37 -15.02
C LEU A 254 11.71 -5.91 -16.00
N SER A 255 11.45 -7.22 -15.97
CA SER A 255 10.47 -7.88 -16.85
C SER A 255 9.06 -7.30 -16.67
N HIS A 256 8.67 -7.04 -15.42
CA HIS A 256 7.41 -6.39 -15.06
C HIS A 256 7.29 -4.99 -15.67
N LEU A 257 8.33 -4.16 -15.54
CA LEU A 257 8.34 -2.81 -16.09
C LEU A 257 8.40 -2.78 -17.61
N GLU A 258 9.13 -3.70 -18.25
CA GLU A 258 9.18 -3.84 -19.71
C GLU A 258 7.81 -4.25 -20.27
N THR A 259 7.12 -5.17 -19.62
CA THR A 259 5.73 -5.54 -19.95
C THR A 259 4.78 -4.36 -19.78
N SER A 260 4.93 -3.62 -18.67
CA SER A 260 4.15 -2.40 -18.42
C SER A 260 4.37 -1.33 -19.49
N LEU A 261 5.61 -1.12 -19.93
CA LEU A 261 5.94 -0.18 -21.01
C LEU A 261 5.34 -0.61 -22.34
N ALA A 262 5.45 -1.91 -22.68
CA ALA A 262 4.83 -2.46 -23.88
C ALA A 262 3.32 -2.27 -23.87
N HIS A 263 2.65 -2.52 -22.73
CA HIS A 263 1.22 -2.27 -22.58
C HIS A 263 0.87 -0.79 -22.81
N LEU A 264 1.62 0.17 -22.23
CA LEU A 264 1.39 1.60 -22.53
C LEU A 264 1.50 1.91 -24.02
N GLY A 265 2.33 1.18 -24.77
CA GLY A 265 2.42 1.25 -26.22
C GLY A 265 1.14 0.81 -26.96
N THR A 266 0.37 -0.10 -26.37
CA THR A 266 -0.90 -0.60 -26.95
C THR A 266 -2.06 0.38 -26.77
N LEU A 267 -1.96 1.38 -25.89
CA LEU A 267 -3.04 2.35 -25.66
C LEU A 267 -3.32 3.26 -26.87
N SER A 268 -2.38 3.34 -27.82
CA SER A 268 -2.58 3.98 -29.12
C SER A 268 -3.09 3.04 -30.21
N HIS A 269 -3.34 1.76 -29.90
CA HIS A 269 -3.90 0.81 -30.85
C HIS A 269 -5.32 1.21 -31.25
N SER A 270 -5.67 1.06 -32.53
CA SER A 270 -6.95 1.50 -33.11
C SER A 270 -8.17 0.96 -32.36
N PHE A 271 -8.12 -0.30 -31.94
CA PHE A 271 -9.15 -0.91 -31.09
C PHE A 271 -9.31 -0.19 -29.74
N ILE A 272 -8.23 0.11 -29.03
CA ILE A 272 -8.31 0.76 -27.70
C ILE A 272 -8.82 2.20 -27.83
N LEU A 273 -8.39 2.90 -28.89
CA LEU A 273 -8.91 4.23 -29.22
C LEU A 273 -10.39 4.20 -29.55
N SER A 274 -10.87 3.19 -30.30
CA SER A 274 -12.31 3.09 -30.61
C SER A 274 -13.17 2.85 -29.36
N LEU A 275 -12.64 2.14 -28.35
CA LEU A 275 -13.30 2.01 -27.04
C LEU A 275 -13.30 3.34 -26.28
N LYS A 276 -12.17 4.04 -26.27
CA LYS A 276 -11.97 5.29 -25.54
C LYS A 276 -12.86 6.42 -26.08
N ASP A 277 -12.96 6.52 -27.40
CA ASP A 277 -13.65 7.61 -28.10
C ASP A 277 -15.12 7.26 -28.40
N SER A 278 -15.60 6.11 -27.91
CA SER A 278 -16.99 5.67 -28.09
C SER A 278 -17.98 6.56 -27.35
N GLU A 279 -19.15 6.79 -27.96
CA GLU A 279 -20.29 7.43 -27.28
C GLU A 279 -20.90 6.53 -26.18
N GLN A 280 -20.71 5.21 -26.28
CA GLN A 280 -21.23 4.26 -25.31
C GLN A 280 -20.37 4.26 -24.04
N GLU A 281 -20.98 4.60 -22.91
CA GLU A 281 -20.30 4.64 -21.60
C GLU A 281 -19.64 3.31 -21.23
N ILE A 282 -20.28 2.18 -21.54
CA ILE A 282 -19.74 0.85 -21.24
C ILE A 282 -18.44 0.57 -22.02
N LEU A 283 -18.33 1.04 -23.27
CA LEU A 283 -17.13 0.86 -24.09
C LEU A 283 -15.98 1.73 -23.57
N ARG A 284 -16.27 2.97 -23.14
CA ARG A 284 -15.29 3.83 -22.47
C ARG A 284 -14.81 3.23 -21.15
N LYS A 285 -15.70 2.56 -20.40
CA LYS A 285 -15.35 1.82 -19.18
C LYS A 285 -14.37 0.68 -19.49
N TYR A 286 -14.56 -0.08 -20.57
CA TYR A 286 -13.60 -1.10 -20.98
C TYR A 286 -12.23 -0.52 -21.36
N SER A 287 -12.20 0.64 -22.02
CA SER A 287 -10.93 1.33 -22.29
C SER A 287 -10.18 1.67 -20.99
N ASN A 288 -10.89 2.21 -19.99
CA ASN A 288 -10.31 2.54 -18.69
C ASN A 288 -9.83 1.28 -17.92
N LEU A 289 -10.63 0.21 -17.91
CA LEU A 289 -10.25 -1.07 -17.32
C LEU A 289 -9.01 -1.66 -18.00
N TYR A 290 -8.91 -1.54 -19.32
CA TYR A 290 -7.76 -2.02 -20.07
C TYR A 290 -6.50 -1.25 -19.69
N ASP A 291 -6.56 0.08 -19.62
CA ASP A 291 -5.43 0.93 -19.20
C ASP A 291 -4.94 0.56 -17.78
N LEU A 292 -5.87 0.35 -16.84
CA LEU A 292 -5.55 -0.11 -15.48
C LEU A 292 -5.08 -1.57 -15.40
N SER A 293 -5.37 -2.38 -16.43
CA SER A 293 -5.06 -3.81 -16.43
C SER A 293 -3.58 -4.09 -16.57
N ARG A 294 -2.85 -3.24 -17.29
CA ARG A 294 -1.43 -3.44 -17.66
C ARG A 294 -1.15 -4.71 -18.44
N SER A 295 -2.17 -5.27 -19.08
CA SER A 295 -2.14 -6.62 -19.64
C SER A 295 -1.89 -7.74 -18.62
N GLU A 296 -2.13 -7.50 -17.34
CA GLU A 296 -2.09 -8.58 -16.35
C GLU A 296 -3.15 -9.63 -16.69
N LYS A 297 -2.73 -10.89 -16.88
CA LYS A 297 -3.59 -12.00 -17.31
C LYS A 297 -4.91 -12.10 -16.53
N GLY A 298 -4.86 -11.95 -15.20
CA GLY A 298 -6.05 -11.96 -14.35
C GLY A 298 -7.03 -10.85 -14.69
N LYS A 299 -6.55 -9.60 -14.76
CA LYS A 299 -7.38 -8.42 -15.06
C LYS A 299 -7.94 -8.45 -16.49
N ILE A 300 -7.13 -8.89 -17.46
CA ILE A 300 -7.59 -9.07 -18.85
C ILE A 300 -8.67 -10.14 -18.93
N ARG A 301 -8.50 -11.28 -18.24
CA ARG A 301 -9.52 -12.32 -18.16
C ARG A 301 -10.81 -11.79 -17.55
N ASP A 302 -10.72 -11.09 -16.43
CA ASP A 302 -11.89 -10.55 -15.73
C ASP A 302 -12.64 -9.54 -16.61
N GLN A 303 -11.92 -8.67 -17.30
CA GLN A 303 -12.52 -7.73 -18.25
C GLN A 303 -13.16 -8.45 -19.45
N ALA A 304 -12.47 -9.43 -20.04
CA ALA A 304 -13.00 -10.21 -21.17
C ALA A 304 -14.27 -10.98 -20.78
N VAL A 305 -14.31 -11.54 -19.56
CA VAL A 305 -15.49 -12.20 -19.00
C VAL A 305 -16.62 -11.18 -18.78
N ALA A 306 -16.32 -10.00 -18.25
CA ALA A 306 -17.32 -8.94 -18.10
C ALA A 306 -17.92 -8.54 -19.46
N MET A 307 -17.08 -8.31 -20.47
CA MET A 307 -17.54 -8.05 -21.85
C MET A 307 -18.45 -9.16 -22.38
N CYS A 308 -18.13 -10.43 -22.10
CA CYS A 308 -18.97 -11.55 -22.50
C CYS A 308 -20.33 -11.53 -21.79
N LEU A 309 -20.36 -11.32 -20.48
CA LEU A 309 -21.59 -11.21 -19.68
C LEU A 309 -22.43 -9.98 -20.05
N ASP A 310 -21.79 -8.93 -20.55
CA ASP A 310 -22.43 -7.73 -21.10
C ASP A 310 -22.92 -7.94 -22.56
N GLY A 311 -22.85 -9.16 -23.10
CA GLY A 311 -23.33 -9.51 -24.43
C GLY A 311 -22.52 -8.89 -25.57
N GLN A 312 -21.27 -8.49 -25.32
CA GLN A 312 -20.43 -7.89 -26.35
C GLN A 312 -20.03 -8.92 -27.43
N PRO A 313 -19.84 -8.48 -28.69
CA PRO A 313 -19.45 -9.39 -29.77
C PRO A 313 -18.15 -10.14 -29.48
N LEU A 314 -18.07 -11.43 -29.79
CA LEU A 314 -16.85 -12.23 -29.59
C LEU A 314 -15.63 -11.68 -30.34
N GLY A 315 -15.85 -11.02 -31.49
CA GLY A 315 -14.78 -10.32 -32.22
C GLY A 315 -14.13 -9.21 -31.39
N MET A 316 -14.91 -8.50 -30.57
CA MET A 316 -14.42 -7.46 -29.67
C MET A 316 -13.59 -8.06 -28.52
N ILE A 317 -14.04 -9.20 -27.97
CA ILE A 317 -13.30 -9.95 -26.95
C ILE A 317 -11.98 -10.46 -27.55
N ARG A 318 -12.01 -11.00 -28.77
CA ARG A 318 -10.82 -11.46 -29.48
C ARG A 318 -9.81 -10.31 -29.67
N GLN A 319 -10.26 -9.15 -30.13
CA GLN A 319 -9.40 -7.97 -30.28
C GLN A 319 -8.77 -7.53 -28.96
N LEU A 320 -9.51 -7.56 -27.84
CA LEU A 320 -8.93 -7.29 -26.51
C LEU A 320 -7.79 -8.26 -26.17
N LEU A 321 -8.00 -9.55 -26.40
CA LEU A 321 -7.00 -10.59 -26.13
C LEU A 321 -5.78 -10.47 -27.05
N GLU A 322 -5.97 -10.09 -28.32
CA GLU A 322 -4.89 -9.90 -29.30
C GLU A 322 -4.04 -8.65 -29.02
N VAL A 323 -4.65 -7.59 -28.48
CA VAL A 323 -3.95 -6.33 -28.19
C VAL A 323 -3.20 -6.38 -26.86
N ALA A 324 -3.64 -7.17 -25.89
CA ALA A 324 -2.95 -7.35 -24.61
C ALA A 324 -1.55 -7.97 -24.77
N VAL A 325 -0.60 -7.49 -23.97
CA VAL A 325 0.81 -7.90 -24.02
C VAL A 325 1.07 -9.10 -23.12
N GLY A 326 1.89 -10.03 -23.61
CA GLY A 326 2.41 -11.17 -22.84
C GLY A 326 1.66 -12.49 -23.10
N PRO A 327 2.15 -13.61 -22.53
CA PRO A 327 1.51 -14.91 -22.70
C PRO A 327 0.23 -14.97 -21.87
N LEU A 328 -0.90 -14.64 -22.50
CA LEU A 328 -2.20 -14.74 -21.86
C LEU A 328 -2.67 -16.19 -21.74
N ASP A 329 -2.39 -17.02 -22.75
CA ASP A 329 -2.97 -18.37 -22.90
C ASP A 329 -4.49 -18.36 -22.71
N LEU A 330 -5.16 -17.34 -23.26
CA LEU A 330 -6.61 -17.17 -23.20
C LEU A 330 -7.15 -17.17 -24.63
N SER A 331 -8.18 -17.97 -24.86
CA SER A 331 -8.97 -17.93 -26.08
C SER A 331 -10.38 -17.39 -25.80
N PRO A 332 -11.09 -16.87 -26.82
CA PRO A 332 -12.51 -16.50 -26.67
C PRO A 332 -13.38 -17.64 -26.12
N LYS A 333 -13.03 -18.89 -26.43
CA LYS A 333 -13.72 -20.08 -25.89
C LYS A 333 -13.57 -20.18 -24.38
N ASP A 334 -12.36 -19.98 -23.85
CA ASP A 334 -12.10 -20.04 -22.40
C ASP A 334 -12.86 -18.93 -21.65
N ILE A 335 -13.00 -17.76 -22.29
CA ILE A 335 -13.77 -16.63 -21.76
C ILE A 335 -15.26 -16.96 -21.72
N VAL A 336 -15.84 -17.47 -22.82
CA VAL A 336 -17.25 -17.90 -22.86
C VAL A 336 -17.51 -18.98 -21.82
N GLN A 337 -16.65 -19.99 -21.71
CA GLN A 337 -16.78 -21.04 -20.70
C GLN A 337 -16.77 -20.47 -19.28
N SER A 338 -15.87 -19.52 -19.00
CA SER A 338 -15.80 -18.84 -17.70
C SER A 338 -17.06 -18.02 -17.41
N ALA A 339 -17.60 -17.31 -18.40
CA ALA A 339 -18.83 -16.54 -18.29
C ALA A 339 -20.04 -17.44 -18.01
N VAL A 340 -20.23 -18.50 -18.79
CA VAL A 340 -21.30 -19.49 -18.58
C VAL A 340 -21.20 -20.14 -17.20
N THR A 341 -19.99 -20.48 -16.75
CA THR A 341 -19.76 -21.04 -15.41
C THR A 341 -20.22 -20.08 -14.31
N LYS A 342 -19.95 -18.76 -14.44
CA LYS A 342 -20.45 -17.75 -13.51
C LYS A 342 -21.97 -17.67 -13.51
N VAL A 343 -22.61 -17.69 -14.69
CA VAL A 343 -24.07 -17.65 -14.82
C VAL A 343 -24.73 -18.88 -14.19
N VAL A 344 -24.20 -20.09 -14.45
CA VAL A 344 -24.70 -21.33 -13.85
C VAL A 344 -24.56 -21.31 -12.32
N SER A 345 -23.45 -20.78 -11.81
CA SER A 345 -23.26 -20.60 -10.36
C SER A 345 -24.33 -19.68 -9.77
N ALA A 346 -24.61 -18.53 -10.40
CA ALA A 346 -25.66 -17.61 -9.97
C ALA A 346 -27.06 -18.25 -10.00
N LEU A 347 -27.40 -19.00 -11.06
CA LEU A 347 -28.66 -19.75 -11.16
C LEU A 347 -28.80 -20.84 -10.09
N SER A 348 -27.68 -21.42 -9.65
CA SER A 348 -27.65 -22.48 -8.64
C SER A 348 -27.68 -21.93 -7.19
N GLY A 349 -27.90 -20.62 -7.01
CA GLY A 349 -27.88 -19.96 -5.71
C GLY A 349 -26.48 -19.64 -5.18
N GLY A 350 -25.44 -19.79 -6.01
CA GLY A 350 -24.09 -19.33 -5.72
C GLY A 350 -24.00 -17.80 -5.80
N GLY A 351 -23.24 -17.17 -4.90
CA GLY A 351 -23.05 -15.72 -4.86
C GLY A 351 -22.16 -15.14 -5.97
N ALA A 352 -22.24 -15.68 -7.19
CA ALA A 352 -21.46 -15.19 -8.32
C ALA A 352 -21.97 -13.81 -8.78
N ASP A 353 -21.10 -12.80 -8.74
CA ASP A 353 -21.41 -11.47 -9.24
C ASP A 353 -21.45 -11.46 -10.79
N LEU A 354 -22.61 -11.12 -11.35
CA LEU A 354 -22.84 -10.96 -12.79
C LEU A 354 -22.74 -9.49 -13.25
N GLY A 355 -22.13 -8.62 -12.43
CA GLY A 355 -22.01 -7.19 -12.71
C GLY A 355 -23.25 -6.39 -12.30
N GLY A 356 -23.89 -6.79 -11.19
CA GLY A 356 -25.08 -6.13 -10.62
C GLY A 356 -26.35 -6.99 -10.60
N PRO A 357 -27.52 -6.40 -10.24
CA PRO A 357 -28.79 -7.11 -10.15
C PRO A 357 -29.35 -7.39 -11.55
N ARG A 358 -28.81 -8.40 -12.22
CA ARG A 358 -29.26 -8.86 -13.54
C ARG A 358 -29.87 -10.24 -13.43
N ASP A 359 -30.92 -10.49 -14.21
CA ASP A 359 -31.47 -11.83 -14.37
C ASP A 359 -30.44 -12.74 -15.05
N PRO A 360 -29.95 -13.80 -14.38
CA PRO A 360 -28.94 -14.69 -14.96
C PRO A 360 -29.38 -15.35 -16.28
N LEU A 361 -30.69 -15.58 -16.48
CA LEU A 361 -31.19 -16.15 -17.73
C LEU A 361 -31.06 -15.17 -18.90
N GLN A 362 -31.40 -13.90 -18.69
CA GLN A 362 -31.21 -12.85 -19.71
C GLN A 362 -29.73 -12.66 -20.05
N VAL A 363 -28.84 -12.75 -19.05
CA VAL A 363 -27.39 -12.72 -19.28
C VAL A 363 -26.95 -13.92 -20.14
N LEU A 364 -27.45 -15.12 -19.87
CA LEU A 364 -27.16 -16.30 -20.68
C LEU A 364 -27.63 -16.14 -22.13
N GLU A 365 -28.85 -15.64 -22.33
CA GLU A 365 -29.41 -15.37 -23.66
C GLU A 365 -28.51 -14.40 -24.45
N GLY A 366 -28.04 -13.33 -23.81
CA GLY A 366 -27.10 -12.38 -24.42
C GLY A 366 -25.77 -13.04 -24.82
N VAL A 367 -25.19 -13.86 -23.95
CA VAL A 367 -23.96 -14.63 -24.26
C VAL A 367 -24.17 -15.55 -25.45
N VAL A 368 -25.27 -16.31 -25.45
CA VAL A 368 -25.59 -17.27 -26.53
C VAL A 368 -25.81 -16.53 -27.85
N ALA A 369 -26.53 -15.41 -27.84
CA ALA A 369 -26.74 -14.59 -29.03
C ALA A 369 -25.43 -14.06 -29.61
N ALA A 370 -24.50 -13.60 -28.76
CA ALA A 370 -23.19 -13.13 -29.20
C ALA A 370 -22.32 -14.25 -29.80
N VAL A 371 -22.40 -15.47 -29.23
CA VAL A 371 -21.73 -16.65 -29.78
C VAL A 371 -22.33 -17.03 -31.14
N HIS A 372 -23.65 -17.11 -31.23
CA HIS A 372 -24.35 -17.47 -32.47
C HIS A 372 -24.01 -16.49 -33.61
N ALA A 373 -24.09 -15.18 -33.33
CA ALA A 373 -23.75 -14.14 -34.29
C ALA A 373 -22.28 -14.18 -34.73
N SER A 374 -21.37 -14.70 -33.90
CA SER A 374 -19.98 -14.92 -34.29
C SER A 374 -19.87 -16.11 -35.25
N VAL A 375 -20.53 -17.23 -34.95
CA VAL A 375 -20.48 -18.43 -35.79
C VAL A 375 -21.06 -18.17 -37.18
N ASP A 376 -22.15 -17.40 -37.27
CA ASP A 376 -22.79 -17.05 -38.54
C ASP A 376 -21.91 -16.17 -39.44
N LYS A 377 -20.98 -15.41 -38.84
CA LYS A 377 -20.10 -14.47 -39.56
C LYS A 377 -18.74 -15.06 -39.95
N GLY A 378 -18.46 -16.31 -39.56
CA GLY A 378 -17.18 -16.99 -39.76
C GLY A 378 -16.12 -16.60 -38.74
#